data_AF-A0A3N5P753-F1
#
_entry.id   AF-A0A3N5P753-F1
#
_cell.length_a   1.000
_cell.length_b   1.000
_cell.length_c   1.000
_cell.angle_alpha   90.00
_cell.angle_beta   90.00
_cell.angle_gamma   90.00
#
_symmetry.space_group_name_H-M   'P 1'
#
loop_
_entity.id
_entity.type
_entity.pdbx_description
1 polymer ?
#
loop_
_entity_poly.entity_id
_entity_poly.type
_entity_poly.pdbx_seq_one_letter_code
_entity_poly.pdbx_strand_id
1 'polypeptide(L)'
;MENISKKEDNNSSKLGINGLGRIGKLTLWHHVARKYFNEIVVNLGRDVGTSLSDIAHYLERDSTYGSLGGYLYGYKGKKVIQDVDENAGSMTVDGIKIKVLRHSRNPKDIGWR
;
A
#
# COMPACT_ATOMS: atom_id res chain seq x y z
N MET A 1 -0.68 41.47 -14.18
CA MET A 1 -1.04 40.47 -13.16
C MET A 1 -1.19 39.15 -13.89
N GLU A 2 -0.07 38.46 -14.11
CA GLU A 2 -0.09 37.14 -14.73
C GLU A 2 -0.59 36.13 -13.69
N ASN A 3 -1.72 35.51 -13.99
CA ASN A 3 -2.22 34.37 -13.24
C ASN A 3 -1.21 33.24 -13.39
N ILE A 4 -0.39 33.05 -12.35
CA ILE A 4 0.39 31.84 -12.15
C ILE A 4 -0.64 30.75 -11.85
N SER A 5 -1.14 30.14 -12.92
CA SER A 5 -1.72 28.81 -12.89
C SER A 5 -0.74 27.93 -12.10
N LYS A 6 -1.10 27.59 -10.87
CA LYS A 6 -0.51 26.46 -10.16
C LYS A 6 -0.65 25.29 -11.13
N LYS A 7 0.48 24.91 -11.74
CA LYS A 7 0.63 23.66 -12.43
C LYS A 7 0.32 22.60 -11.37
N GLU A 8 -0.86 22.00 -11.44
CA GLU A 8 -1.15 20.76 -10.73
C GLU A 8 -0.16 19.75 -11.30
N ASP A 9 0.97 19.57 -10.62
CA ASP A 9 1.82 18.42 -10.82
C ASP A 9 1.02 17.20 -10.35
N ASN A 10 0.12 16.73 -11.22
CA ASN A 10 -0.49 15.40 -11.23
C ASN A 10 0.61 14.36 -11.48
N ASN A 11 1.66 14.39 -10.67
CA ASN A 11 2.72 13.42 -10.73
C ASN A 11 2.16 12.17 -10.05
N SER A 12 1.44 11.35 -10.82
CA SER A 12 0.90 10.04 -10.47
C SER A 12 2.02 9.05 -10.18
N SER A 13 2.83 9.36 -9.17
CA SER A 13 4.02 8.62 -8.81
C SER A 13 3.57 7.34 -8.13
N LYS A 14 3.87 6.21 -8.76
CA LYS A 14 3.60 4.88 -8.23
C LYS A 14 4.86 4.30 -7.62
N LEU A 15 4.74 3.67 -6.46
CA LEU A 15 5.84 2.92 -5.85
C LEU A 15 5.63 1.43 -6.02
N GLY A 16 6.62 0.74 -6.61
CA GLY A 16 6.64 -0.72 -6.67
C GLY A 16 7.42 -1.32 -5.50
N ILE A 17 6.82 -2.28 -4.78
CA ILE A 17 7.47 -3.06 -3.72
C ILE A 17 7.39 -4.54 -4.10
N ASN A 18 8.55 -5.19 -4.26
CA ASN A 18 8.60 -6.62 -4.55
C ASN A 18 8.83 -7.41 -3.26
N GLY A 19 7.77 -8.01 -2.75
CA GLY A 19 7.74 -8.81 -1.53
C GLY A 19 7.17 -8.04 -0.33
N LEU A 20 6.14 -8.59 0.29
CA LEU A 20 5.52 -8.07 1.52
C LEU A 20 5.99 -8.84 2.76
N GLY A 21 7.30 -8.96 2.93
CA GLY A 21 7.89 -9.43 4.19
C GLY A 21 7.92 -8.32 5.25
N ARG A 22 8.73 -8.46 6.30
CA ARG A 22 8.85 -7.41 7.34
C ARG A 22 9.35 -6.08 6.78
N ILE A 23 10.42 -6.10 5.96
CA ILE A 23 10.99 -4.88 5.34
C ILE A 23 9.96 -4.25 4.39
N GLY A 24 9.34 -5.05 3.51
CA GLY A 24 8.32 -4.57 2.59
C GLY A 24 7.12 -3.93 3.29
N LYS A 25 6.63 -4.57 4.37
CA LYS A 25 5.54 -4.05 5.19
C LYS A 25 5.88 -2.71 5.85
N LEU A 26 7.02 -2.61 6.51
CA LEU A 26 7.42 -1.36 7.18
C LEU A 26 7.76 -0.25 6.19
N THR A 27 8.30 -0.61 5.02
CA THR A 27 8.50 0.34 3.91
C THR A 27 7.16 0.88 3.42
N LEU A 28 6.16 0.02 3.26
CA LEU A 28 4.81 0.43 2.90
C LEU A 28 4.20 1.33 3.99
N TRP A 29 4.30 0.97 5.26
CA TRP A 29 3.83 1.81 6.39
C TRP A 29 4.47 3.20 6.35
N HIS A 30 5.78 3.27 6.11
CA HIS A 30 6.50 4.53 5.99
C HIS A 30 5.98 5.39 4.82
N HIS A 31 5.76 4.80 3.65
CA HIS A 31 5.28 5.55 2.49
C HIS A 31 3.81 5.96 2.59
N VAL A 32 2.97 5.14 3.24
CA VAL A 32 1.59 5.51 3.58
C VAL A 32 1.58 6.72 4.52
N ALA A 33 2.41 6.72 5.56
CA ALA A 33 2.49 7.84 6.50
C ALA A 33 2.89 9.17 5.82
N ARG A 34 3.76 9.10 4.81
CA ARG A 34 4.24 10.28 4.10
C ARG A 34 3.31 10.79 3.01
N LYS A 35 2.39 9.95 2.51
CA LYS A 35 1.44 10.28 1.43
C LYS A 35 2.11 10.91 0.20
N TYR A 36 3.33 10.49 -0.11
CA TYR A 36 4.11 11.01 -1.23
C TYR A 36 3.72 10.38 -2.57
N PHE A 37 3.32 9.10 -2.55
CA PHE A 37 2.90 8.34 -3.72
C PHE A 37 1.39 8.16 -3.71
N ASN A 38 0.77 8.28 -4.88
CA ASN A 38 -0.69 8.14 -5.02
C ASN A 38 -1.12 6.67 -5.00
N GLU A 39 -0.24 5.78 -5.46
CA GLU A 39 -0.49 4.34 -5.52
C GLU A 39 0.77 3.57 -5.16
N ILE A 40 0.60 2.52 -4.35
CA ILE A 40 1.66 1.56 -4.02
C ILE A 40 1.27 0.20 -4.61
N VAL A 41 2.11 -0.33 -5.49
CA VAL A 41 1.94 -1.65 -6.09
C VAL A 41 2.86 -2.63 -5.37
N VAL A 42 2.29 -3.68 -4.78
CA VAL A 42 3.02 -4.70 -4.04
C VAL A 42 2.94 -6.02 -4.77
N ASN A 43 4.08 -6.62 -5.09
CA ASN A 43 4.13 -7.98 -5.61
C ASN A 43 4.38 -8.99 -4.49
N LEU A 44 3.56 -10.03 -4.42
CA LEU A 44 3.75 -11.21 -3.56
C LEU A 44 4.31 -12.39 -4.37
N GLY A 45 4.08 -12.40 -5.68
CA GLY A 45 4.54 -13.43 -6.61
C GLY A 45 3.97 -14.83 -6.41
N ARG A 46 3.08 -15.03 -5.44
CA ARG A 46 2.27 -16.25 -5.27
C ARG A 46 0.96 -15.87 -4.57
N ASP A 47 0.00 -16.78 -4.61
CA ASP A 47 -1.15 -16.69 -3.74
C ASP A 47 -0.69 -16.86 -2.28
N VAL A 48 -1.01 -15.86 -1.45
CA VAL A 48 -0.68 -15.79 -0.03
C VAL A 48 -1.97 -15.49 0.73
N GLY A 49 -2.24 -16.30 1.76
CA GLY A 49 -3.52 -16.26 2.46
C GLY A 49 -4.63 -16.96 1.69
N THR A 50 -5.86 -16.85 2.21
CA THR A 50 -7.09 -17.32 1.55
C THR A 50 -7.84 -16.20 0.85
N SER A 51 -7.60 -14.95 1.25
CA SER A 51 -8.25 -13.75 0.70
C SER A 51 -7.34 -12.52 0.79
N LEU A 52 -7.67 -11.47 0.04
CA LEU A 52 -7.10 -10.13 0.18
C LEU A 52 -7.35 -9.55 1.58
N SER A 53 -8.43 -9.96 2.25
CA SER A 53 -8.68 -9.60 3.66
C SER A 53 -7.61 -10.13 4.61
N ASP A 54 -7.03 -11.31 4.33
CA ASP A 54 -5.92 -11.83 5.13
C ASP A 54 -4.66 -10.99 4.96
N ILE A 55 -4.42 -10.52 3.73
CA ILE A 55 -3.30 -9.62 3.41
C ILE A 55 -3.53 -8.26 4.08
N ALA A 56 -4.75 -7.73 4.05
CA ALA A 56 -5.11 -6.51 4.76
C ALA A 56 -4.88 -6.66 6.28
N HIS A 57 -5.32 -7.77 6.87
CA HIS A 57 -5.11 -8.05 8.29
C HIS A 57 -3.62 -8.18 8.64
N TYR A 58 -2.82 -8.85 7.80
CA TYR A 58 -1.37 -8.94 7.96
C TYR A 58 -0.69 -7.56 7.82
N LEU A 59 -1.19 -6.71 6.93
CA LEU A 59 -0.70 -5.36 6.74
C LEU A 59 -1.04 -4.45 7.93
N GLU A 60 -2.22 -4.63 8.52
CA GLU A 60 -2.70 -3.84 9.65
C GLU A 60 -1.94 -4.16 10.94
N ARG A 61 -1.47 -5.41 11.12
CA ARG A 61 -0.85 -5.84 12.38
C ARG A 61 0.59 -6.33 12.22
N ASP A 62 1.48 -5.81 13.05
CA ASP A 62 2.85 -6.30 13.25
C ASP A 62 3.04 -6.74 14.70
N SER A 63 3.71 -7.87 14.90
CA SER A 63 3.96 -8.41 16.24
C SER A 63 4.96 -7.61 17.05
N THR A 64 5.83 -6.81 16.42
CA THR A 64 6.82 -5.97 17.10
C THR A 64 6.35 -4.52 17.19
N TYR A 65 5.73 -3.98 16.14
CA TYR A 65 5.38 -2.57 16.05
C TYR A 65 3.90 -2.26 16.32
N GLY A 66 3.08 -3.27 16.63
CA GLY A 66 1.67 -3.07 16.94
C GLY A 66 0.80 -2.91 15.69
N SER A 67 -0.19 -2.03 15.73
CA SER A 67 -1.08 -1.79 14.60
C SER A 67 -0.61 -0.64 13.71
N LEU A 68 -0.94 -0.70 12.41
CA LEU A 68 -0.68 0.38 11.46
C LEU A 68 -1.35 1.69 11.92
N GLY A 69 -2.59 1.62 12.40
CA GLY A 69 -3.27 2.80 12.95
C GLY A 69 -2.50 3.43 14.12
N GLY A 70 -1.93 2.60 15.00
CA GLY A 70 -1.07 3.05 16.09
C GLY A 70 0.26 3.64 15.60
N TYR A 71 0.86 3.05 14.56
CA TYR A 71 2.05 3.59 13.92
C TYR A 71 1.82 4.98 13.31
N LEU A 72 0.65 5.21 12.69
CA LEU A 72 0.32 6.47 12.01
C LEU A 72 -0.12 7.58 12.98
N TYR A 73 -0.94 7.25 13.97
CA TYR A 73 -1.65 8.24 14.79
C TYR A 73 -1.50 8.03 16.30
N GLY A 74 -0.62 7.12 16.72
CA GLY A 74 -0.42 6.79 18.14
C GLY A 74 -1.70 6.30 18.79
N TYR A 75 -2.00 6.81 19.99
CA TYR A 75 -3.18 6.43 20.76
C TYR A 75 -4.52 6.81 20.08
N LYS A 76 -4.50 7.74 19.12
CA LYS A 76 -5.68 8.11 18.31
C LYS A 76 -5.87 7.19 17.10
N GLY A 77 -4.98 6.21 16.91
CA GLY A 77 -5.01 5.24 15.83
C GLY A 77 -6.31 4.45 15.79
N LYS A 78 -6.93 4.40 14.61
CA LYS A 78 -8.10 3.59 14.30
C LYS A 78 -7.75 2.62 13.17
N LYS A 79 -8.72 1.80 12.75
CA LYS A 79 -8.60 1.04 11.51
C LYS A 79 -8.45 2.00 10.34
N VAL A 80 -7.37 1.85 9.57
CA VAL A 80 -7.02 2.72 8.44
C VAL A 80 -7.17 2.03 7.09
N ILE A 81 -7.40 0.72 7.07
CA ILE A 81 -7.63 -0.05 5.83
C ILE A 81 -9.13 -0.05 5.52
N GLN A 82 -9.46 0.29 4.28
CA GLN A 82 -10.82 0.44 3.74
C GLN A 82 -10.86 -0.08 2.29
N ASP A 83 -12.06 -0.20 1.73
CA ASP A 83 -12.30 -0.51 0.31
C ASP A 83 -11.51 -1.73 -0.23
N VAL A 84 -11.55 -2.84 0.51
CA VAL A 84 -10.89 -4.08 0.09
C VAL A 84 -11.68 -4.71 -1.07
N ASP A 85 -11.13 -4.64 -2.27
CA ASP A 85 -11.67 -5.23 -3.49
C ASP A 85 -10.85 -6.47 -3.89
N GLU A 86 -11.41 -7.65 -3.61
CA GLU A 86 -10.80 -8.93 -3.93
C GLU A 86 -10.62 -9.15 -5.43
N ASN A 87 -11.55 -8.67 -6.26
CA ASN A 87 -11.53 -8.88 -7.71
C ASN A 87 -10.46 -8.00 -8.36
N ALA A 88 -10.35 -6.74 -7.94
CA ALA A 88 -9.31 -5.84 -8.43
C ALA A 88 -7.95 -6.09 -7.77
N GLY A 89 -7.90 -6.83 -6.65
CA GLY A 89 -6.69 -7.03 -5.87
C GLY A 89 -6.20 -5.74 -5.23
N SER A 90 -7.11 -4.85 -4.82
CA SER A 90 -6.75 -3.52 -4.31
C SER A 90 -7.44 -3.18 -3.00
N MET A 91 -6.82 -2.28 -2.24
CA MET A 91 -7.37 -1.73 -1.00
C MET A 91 -6.94 -0.28 -0.82
N THR A 92 -7.65 0.48 0.00
CA THR A 92 -7.25 1.83 0.40
C THR A 92 -6.68 1.78 1.82
N VAL A 93 -5.51 2.39 2.02
CA VAL A 93 -4.85 2.46 3.34
C VAL A 93 -4.52 3.90 3.65
N ASP A 94 -5.23 4.47 4.63
CA ASP A 94 -5.09 5.86 5.06
C ASP A 94 -5.20 6.90 3.90
N GLY A 95 -6.06 6.58 2.93
CA GLY A 95 -6.28 7.38 1.71
C GLY A 95 -5.32 7.08 0.56
N ILE A 96 -4.37 6.16 0.72
CA ILE A 96 -3.45 5.73 -0.34
C ILE A 96 -3.94 4.42 -0.96
N LYS A 97 -3.99 4.36 -2.29
CA LYS A 97 -4.38 3.15 -3.01
C LYS A 97 -3.24 2.13 -2.99
N ILE A 98 -3.55 0.89 -2.65
CA ILE A 98 -2.61 -0.23 -2.67
C ILE A 98 -3.13 -1.30 -3.60
N LYS A 99 -2.30 -1.73 -4.56
CA LYS A 99 -2.59 -2.83 -5.48
C LYS A 99 -1.68 -4.01 -5.18
N VAL A 100 -2.23 -5.21 -5.09
CA VAL A 100 -1.51 -6.44 -4.73
C VAL A 100 -1.48 -7.39 -5.93
N LEU A 101 -0.27 -7.75 -6.36
CA LEU A 101 -0.02 -8.69 -7.45
C LEU A 101 0.38 -10.05 -6.87
N ARG A 102 -0.31 -11.13 -7.28
CA ARG A 102 -0.16 -12.47 -6.69
C ARG A 102 0.43 -13.54 -7.62
N HIS A 103 0.65 -13.26 -8.90
CA HIS A 103 0.93 -14.34 -9.88
C HIS A 103 2.39 -14.46 -10.33
N SER A 104 3.16 -13.37 -10.38
CA SER A 104 4.50 -13.38 -11.01
C SER A 104 5.64 -13.37 -9.98
N ARG A 105 6.40 -14.48 -9.90
CA ARG A 105 7.64 -14.55 -9.08
C ARG A 105 8.83 -13.86 -9.73
N ASN A 106 8.95 -13.97 -11.05
CA ASN A 106 10.06 -13.40 -11.80
C ASN A 106 9.83 -11.89 -11.95
N PRO A 107 10.78 -11.05 -11.48
CA PRO A 107 10.61 -9.59 -11.51
C PRO A 107 10.30 -8.99 -12.89
N LYS A 108 10.75 -9.65 -13.95
CA LYS A 108 10.51 -9.22 -15.34
C LYS A 108 9.05 -9.39 -15.78
N ASP A 109 8.35 -10.34 -15.19
CA ASP A 109 6.99 -10.75 -15.58
C ASP A 109 5.92 -10.10 -14.69
N ILE A 110 6.32 -9.23 -13.77
CA ILE A 110 5.39 -8.53 -12.87
C ILE A 110 4.70 -7.40 -13.65
N GLY A 111 3.38 -7.41 -13.64
CA GLY A 111 2.54 -6.35 -14.23
C GLY A 111 2.56 -5.06 -13.40
N TRP A 112 3.69 -4.34 -13.39
CA TRP A 112 3.85 -3.09 -12.65
C TRP A 112 3.00 -1.91 -13.17
N ARG A 113 2.46 -2.03 -14.39
CA ARG A 113 1.67 -0.98 -15.06
C ARG A 113 0.23 -0.93 -14.54
#